data_AF-A0A023H3J3-F1
#
_entry.id   AF-A0A023H3J3-F1
#
_cell.length_a   1.000
_cell.length_b   1.000
_cell.length_c   1.000
_cell.angle_alpha   90.00
_cell.angle_beta   90.00
_cell.angle_gamma   90.00
#
_symmetry.space_group_name_H-M   'P 1'
#
loop_
_entity.id
_entity.type
_entity.pdbx_description
1 polymer ?
#
loop_
_entity_poly.entity_id
_entity_poly.type
_entity_poly.pdbx_seq_one_letter_code
_entity_poly.pdbx_strand_id
1 'polypeptide(L)'
;CPFAAHIRKTRPRADLGTPEDTAHHIMRAGIPYGPEVTESEAGSGTSSGDASLERGLAFVAYQSSISQGFKFLQTAWVNNARFVFGKSDTTPGVDPIIGALKGAQRPISGLDPLDPNHDITLQNDFVVSRGGEYFF
;
A
#
# COMPACT_ATOMS: atom_id res chain seq x y z
N CYS A 1 -11.44 10.19 -5.30
CA CYS A 1 -10.35 9.38 -4.72
C CYS A 1 -10.81 7.92 -4.68
N PRO A 2 -10.11 6.97 -5.32
CA PRO A 2 -10.49 5.55 -5.35
C PRO A 2 -10.54 4.94 -3.94
N PHE A 3 -11.40 3.95 -3.69
CA PHE A 3 -11.46 3.25 -2.37
C PHE A 3 -10.18 2.47 -2.07
N ALA A 4 -9.51 1.97 -3.10
CA ALA A 4 -8.24 1.28 -2.98
C ALA A 4 -7.01 2.20 -2.85
N ALA A 5 -7.18 3.53 -2.93
CA ALA A 5 -6.06 4.45 -2.86
C ALA A 5 -5.27 4.30 -1.54
N HIS A 6 -3.94 4.32 -1.61
CA HIS A 6 -3.07 4.02 -0.48
C HIS A 6 -3.40 4.79 0.81
N ILE A 7 -3.54 6.11 0.71
CA ILE A 7 -3.87 6.95 1.88
C ILE A 7 -5.29 6.71 2.41
N ARG A 8 -6.22 6.24 1.57
CA ARG A 8 -7.60 5.96 1.93
C ARG A 8 -7.73 4.58 2.58
N LYS A 9 -6.96 3.60 2.09
CA LYS A 9 -6.77 2.29 2.73
C LYS A 9 -6.14 2.41 4.11
N THR A 10 -5.11 3.24 4.26
CA THR A 10 -4.36 3.38 5.53
C THR A 10 -4.96 4.39 6.51
N ARG A 11 -5.82 5.30 6.05
CA ARG A 11 -6.60 6.22 6.89
C ARG A 11 -7.95 6.53 6.23
N PRO A 12 -8.99 5.71 6.47
CA PRO A 12 -10.25 5.79 5.75
C PRO A 12 -11.15 6.98 6.15
N ARG A 13 -10.93 7.57 7.33
CA ARG A 13 -11.71 8.72 7.85
C ARG A 13 -13.22 8.39 7.84
N ALA A 14 -14.03 9.27 7.25
CA ALA A 14 -15.48 9.15 7.12
C ALA A 14 -15.96 7.83 6.48
N ASP A 15 -15.10 7.08 5.79
CA ASP A 15 -15.46 5.79 5.23
C ASP A 15 -15.87 4.74 6.27
N LEU A 16 -15.46 4.89 7.52
CA LEU A 16 -15.82 4.01 8.64
C LEU A 16 -17.13 4.41 9.33
N GLY A 17 -17.83 5.45 8.85
CA GLY A 17 -19.05 5.95 9.48
C GLY A 17 -18.83 6.75 10.77
N THR A 18 -17.57 6.99 11.15
CA THR A 18 -17.16 7.89 12.22
C THR A 18 -16.27 9.01 11.66
N PRO A 19 -16.10 10.15 12.36
CA PRO A 19 -15.22 11.22 11.88
C PRO A 19 -13.76 10.75 11.66
N GLU A 20 -13.26 9.90 12.55
CA GLU A 20 -11.92 9.31 12.49
C GLU A 20 -11.85 8.04 13.35
N ASP A 21 -11.04 7.08 12.94
CA ASP A 21 -10.62 5.96 13.77
C ASP A 21 -9.14 6.15 14.14
N THR A 22 -8.89 6.53 15.38
CA THR A 22 -7.54 6.80 15.89
C THR A 22 -6.86 5.55 16.45
N ALA A 23 -7.57 4.44 16.63
CA ALA A 23 -7.01 3.22 17.24
C ALA A 23 -5.95 2.58 16.36
N HIS A 24 -6.02 2.81 15.05
CA HIS A 24 -5.11 2.24 14.04
C HIS A 24 -4.11 3.25 13.47
N HIS A 25 -3.98 4.44 14.09
CA HIS A 25 -3.00 5.42 13.68
C HIS A 25 -1.58 4.97 14.01
N ILE A 26 -0.66 5.30 13.10
CA ILE A 26 0.78 5.12 13.27
C ILE A 26 1.51 6.43 13.00
N MET A 27 2.55 6.71 13.78
CA MET A 27 3.49 7.78 13.47
C MET A 27 4.55 7.23 12.53
N ARG A 28 4.71 7.80 11.33
CA ARG A 28 5.68 7.34 10.33
C ARG A 28 6.93 8.20 10.35
N ALA A 29 8.10 7.58 10.41
CA ALA A 29 9.40 8.23 10.39
C ALA A 29 10.36 7.55 9.39
N GLY A 30 9.80 6.95 8.34
CA GLY A 30 10.59 6.29 7.31
C GLY A 30 11.38 7.27 6.45
N ILE A 31 12.49 6.79 5.89
CA ILE A 31 13.39 7.56 5.02
C ILE A 31 13.70 6.77 3.74
N PRO A 32 13.81 7.40 2.57
CA PRO A 32 14.29 6.72 1.37
C PRO A 32 15.71 6.16 1.56
N TYR A 33 16.04 5.07 0.87
CA TYR A 33 17.39 4.53 0.80
C TYR A 33 17.77 4.15 -0.64
N GLY A 34 19.07 3.99 -0.87
CA GLY A 34 19.63 3.64 -2.17
C GLY A 34 19.92 4.86 -3.04
N PRO A 35 20.59 4.64 -4.19
CA PRO A 35 20.85 5.72 -5.14
C PRO A 35 19.58 6.11 -5.91
N GLU A 36 19.60 7.29 -6.53
CA GLU A 36 18.57 7.70 -7.47
C GLU A 36 18.50 6.76 -8.69
N VAL A 37 17.42 6.90 -9.46
CA VAL A 37 17.25 6.16 -10.71
C VAL A 37 18.31 6.61 -11.73
N THR A 38 19.04 5.65 -12.29
CA THR A 38 20.06 5.92 -13.32
C THR A 38 19.42 6.19 -14.69
N GLU A 39 20.16 6.82 -15.60
CA GLU A 39 19.68 7.04 -16.98
C GLU A 39 19.34 5.71 -17.71
N SER A 40 20.09 4.65 -17.44
CA SER A 40 19.82 3.33 -18.03
C SER A 40 18.54 2.69 -17.49
N GLU A 41 18.24 2.88 -16.21
CA GLU A 41 16.98 2.40 -15.61
C GLU A 41 15.80 3.23 -16.13
N ALA A 42 15.94 4.55 -16.20
CA ALA A 42 14.94 5.43 -16.78
C ALA A 42 14.66 5.09 -18.26
N GLY A 43 15.71 4.83 -19.05
CA GLY A 43 15.60 4.47 -20.46
C GLY A 43 14.97 3.10 -20.71
N SER A 44 15.12 2.14 -19.78
CA SER A 44 14.48 0.82 -19.88
C SER A 44 13.09 0.76 -19.25
N GLY A 45 12.73 1.73 -18.41
CA GLY A 45 11.49 1.71 -17.63
C GLY A 45 11.45 0.61 -16.57
N THR A 46 12.62 0.05 -16.22
CA THR A 46 12.75 -1.06 -15.26
C THR A 46 13.89 -0.80 -14.29
N SER A 47 13.69 -1.13 -13.01
CA SER A 47 14.77 -1.06 -12.02
C SER A 47 15.82 -2.13 -12.28
N SER A 48 17.09 -1.81 -12.01
CA SER A 48 18.20 -2.75 -12.13
C SER A 48 18.07 -3.91 -11.15
N GLY A 49 18.52 -5.09 -11.55
CA GLY A 49 18.69 -6.26 -10.67
C GLY A 49 19.98 -6.24 -9.84
N ASP A 50 20.83 -5.23 -10.03
CA ASP A 50 22.07 -5.03 -9.27
C ASP A 50 21.74 -4.56 -7.83
N ALA A 51 22.21 -5.31 -6.83
CA ALA A 51 22.01 -4.99 -5.43
C ALA A 51 22.60 -3.63 -5.01
N SER A 52 23.64 -3.14 -5.70
CA SER A 52 24.22 -1.82 -5.43
C SER A 52 23.31 -0.66 -5.85
N LEU A 53 22.31 -0.93 -6.71
CA LEU A 53 21.30 0.03 -7.15
C LEU A 53 19.94 -0.19 -6.48
N GLU A 54 19.87 -1.10 -5.49
CA GLU A 54 18.64 -1.31 -4.74
C GLU A 54 18.24 -0.03 -4.00
N ARG A 55 16.96 0.31 -4.10
CA ARG A 55 16.38 1.52 -3.53
C ARG A 55 14.96 1.28 -3.05
N GLY A 56 14.51 2.15 -2.16
CA GLY A 56 13.15 2.11 -1.68
C GLY A 56 12.96 2.95 -0.43
N LEU A 57 12.14 2.46 0.48
CA LEU A 57 11.81 3.13 1.73
C LEU A 57 12.27 2.26 2.91
N ALA A 58 13.16 2.80 3.74
CA ALA A 58 13.40 2.28 5.08
C ALA A 58 12.20 2.69 5.94
N PHE A 59 11.14 1.87 5.90
CA PHE A 59 9.88 2.17 6.57
C PHE A 59 10.04 2.04 8.10
N VAL A 60 9.65 3.10 8.81
CA VAL A 60 9.62 3.13 10.27
C VAL A 60 8.25 3.64 10.72
N ALA A 61 7.64 2.91 11.65
CA ALA A 61 6.36 3.28 12.24
C ALA A 61 6.36 3.05 13.76
N TYR A 62 5.87 4.06 14.49
CA TYR A 62 5.64 3.99 15.93
C TYR A 62 4.15 3.83 16.22
N GLN A 63 3.86 2.97 17.19
CA GLN A 63 2.54 2.70 17.73
C GLN A 63 2.67 2.15 19.14
N SER A 64 1.63 2.33 19.97
CA SER A 64 1.57 1.72 21.30
C SER A 64 1.26 0.21 21.26
N SER A 65 0.67 -0.27 20.16
CA SER A 65 0.37 -1.68 19.93
C SER A 65 0.56 -2.06 18.48
N ILE A 66 1.54 -2.93 18.20
CA ILE A 66 1.83 -3.42 16.84
C ILE A 66 0.61 -4.10 16.22
N SER A 67 -0.18 -4.82 17.03
CA SER A 67 -1.39 -5.51 16.55
C SER A 67 -2.51 -4.56 16.16
N GLN A 68 -2.50 -3.31 16.65
CA GLN A 68 -3.49 -2.28 16.31
C GLN A 68 -2.97 -1.27 15.28
N GLY A 69 -1.65 -1.05 15.19
CA GLY A 69 -1.03 -0.16 14.21
C GLY A 69 -0.64 -0.87 12.92
N PHE A 70 0.67 -0.95 12.66
CA PHE A 70 1.24 -1.48 11.41
C PHE A 70 0.65 -2.82 10.96
N LYS A 71 0.56 -3.82 11.86
CA LYS A 71 0.06 -5.15 11.51
C LYS A 71 -1.39 -5.08 11.04
N PHE A 72 -2.23 -4.35 11.77
CA PHE A 72 -3.65 -4.19 11.42
C PHE A 72 -3.81 -3.51 10.07
N LEU A 73 -3.15 -2.36 9.86
CA LEU A 73 -3.20 -1.62 8.60
C LEU A 73 -2.83 -2.53 7.42
N GLN A 74 -1.71 -3.25 7.52
CA GLN A 74 -1.23 -4.13 6.45
C GLN A 74 -2.21 -5.27 6.17
N THR A 75 -2.67 -6.00 7.21
CA THR A 75 -3.44 -7.24 7.00
C THR A 75 -4.93 -7.01 6.84
N ALA A 76 -5.53 -6.13 7.64
CA ALA A 76 -6.98 -5.95 7.70
C ALA A 76 -7.50 -5.00 6.62
N TRP A 77 -6.69 -4.00 6.21
CA TRP A 77 -7.10 -2.95 5.28
C TRP A 77 -6.37 -3.03 3.95
N VAL A 78 -5.04 -2.90 3.97
CA VAL A 78 -4.18 -2.81 2.78
C VAL A 78 -4.25 -4.06 1.91
N ASN A 79 -4.11 -5.25 2.51
CA ASN A 79 -4.17 -6.54 1.80
C ASN A 79 -5.60 -7.05 1.56
N ASN A 80 -6.63 -6.35 2.06
CA ASN A 80 -8.00 -6.84 2.01
C ASN A 80 -8.75 -6.25 0.82
N ALA A 81 -9.02 -7.07 -0.21
CA ALA A 81 -9.73 -6.64 -1.42
C ALA A 81 -11.17 -6.15 -1.19
N ARG A 82 -11.79 -6.50 -0.04
CA ARG A 82 -13.16 -6.11 0.32
C ARG A 82 -13.25 -4.86 1.18
N PHE A 83 -12.12 -4.35 1.64
CA PHE A 83 -12.06 -3.12 2.40
C PHE A 83 -11.97 -1.92 1.44
N VAL A 84 -12.73 -0.83 1.57
CA VAL A 84 -13.64 -0.43 2.65
C VAL A 84 -15.04 -1.05 2.50
N PHE A 85 -15.64 -1.51 3.60
CA PHE A 85 -16.97 -2.12 3.62
C PHE A 85 -18.12 -1.14 3.34
N GLY A 86 -19.28 -1.68 2.97
CA GLY A 86 -20.54 -0.92 2.84
C GLY A 86 -20.58 0.03 1.63
N LYS A 87 -19.71 -0.17 0.65
CA LYS A 87 -19.70 0.59 -0.61
C LYS A 87 -20.50 -0.15 -1.69
N SER A 88 -20.86 0.57 -2.75
CA SER A 88 -21.54 0.00 -3.91
C SER A 88 -20.70 -1.07 -4.60
N ASP A 89 -19.39 -0.83 -4.70
CA ASP A 89 -18.42 -1.84 -5.04
C ASP A 89 -17.97 -2.58 -3.77
N THR A 90 -18.23 -3.88 -3.72
CA THR A 90 -17.89 -4.74 -2.58
C THR A 90 -16.47 -5.29 -2.65
N THR A 91 -15.78 -5.09 -3.76
CA THR A 91 -14.41 -5.55 -4.03
C THR A 91 -13.57 -4.44 -4.65
N PRO A 92 -13.39 -3.29 -3.97
CA PRO A 92 -12.60 -2.18 -4.50
C PRO A 92 -11.13 -2.55 -4.80
N GLY A 93 -10.66 -3.67 -4.26
CA GLY A 93 -9.33 -4.20 -4.50
C GLY A 93 -8.37 -3.94 -3.35
N VAL A 94 -7.14 -4.38 -3.53
CA VAL A 94 -6.06 -4.15 -2.56
C VAL A 94 -5.40 -2.78 -2.78
N ASP A 95 -4.57 -2.36 -1.85
CA ASP A 95 -3.72 -1.19 -2.06
C ASP A 95 -2.75 -1.40 -3.25
N PRO A 96 -2.71 -0.49 -4.25
CA PRO A 96 -1.83 -0.63 -5.42
C PRO A 96 -0.34 -0.52 -5.08
N ILE A 97 0.02 0.17 -4.00
CA ILE A 97 1.39 0.51 -3.64
C ILE A 97 2.00 -0.58 -2.76
N ILE A 98 1.34 -0.92 -1.64
CA ILE A 98 1.88 -1.84 -0.62
C ILE A 98 1.01 -3.08 -0.35
N GLY A 99 -0.06 -3.28 -1.13
CA GLY A 99 -0.89 -4.48 -1.05
C GLY A 99 -0.09 -5.69 -1.51
N ALA A 100 0.04 -6.70 -0.63
CA ALA A 100 0.83 -7.90 -0.87
C ALA A 100 -0.05 -9.16 -0.75
N LEU A 101 -0.24 -9.86 -1.88
CA LEU A 101 -1.06 -11.08 -1.96
C LEU A 101 -0.26 -12.34 -2.29
N LYS A 102 1.03 -12.40 -1.88
CA LYS A 102 1.91 -13.57 -2.09
C LYS A 102 1.95 -14.04 -3.55
N GLY A 103 2.02 -13.11 -4.51
CA GLY A 103 2.04 -13.41 -5.94
C GLY A 103 0.67 -13.64 -6.59
N ALA A 104 -0.43 -13.50 -5.85
CA ALA A 104 -1.76 -13.49 -6.47
C ALA A 104 -2.04 -12.15 -7.17
N GLN A 105 -2.94 -12.19 -8.16
CA GLN A 105 -3.40 -10.99 -8.87
C GLN A 105 -4.03 -9.98 -7.91
N ARG A 106 -3.76 -8.70 -8.17
CA ARG A 106 -4.25 -7.56 -7.40
C ARG A 106 -5.23 -6.75 -8.27
N PRO A 107 -6.49 -7.20 -8.43
CA PRO A 107 -7.51 -6.41 -9.12
C PRO A 107 -7.88 -5.20 -8.27
N ILE A 108 -7.99 -4.05 -8.91
CA ILE A 108 -8.26 -2.77 -8.29
C ILE A 108 -9.23 -1.97 -9.16
N SER A 109 -10.35 -1.56 -8.58
CA SER A 109 -11.34 -0.73 -9.26
C SER A 109 -11.15 0.76 -8.94
N GLY A 110 -11.89 1.61 -9.63
CA GLY A 110 -11.98 3.04 -9.34
C GLY A 110 -10.75 3.86 -9.72
N LEU A 111 -9.73 3.26 -10.33
CA LEU A 111 -8.52 3.95 -10.80
C LEU A 111 -8.76 4.72 -12.10
N ASP A 112 -9.70 4.27 -12.94
CA ASP A 112 -10.14 5.01 -14.12
C ASP A 112 -11.21 6.04 -13.71
N PRO A 113 -10.94 7.35 -13.87
CA PRO A 113 -11.90 8.40 -13.52
C PRO A 113 -13.12 8.45 -14.45
N LEU A 114 -13.07 7.84 -15.63
CA LEU A 114 -14.17 7.79 -16.60
C LEU A 114 -15.04 6.54 -16.43
N ASP A 115 -14.46 5.44 -15.92
CA ASP A 115 -15.16 4.21 -15.58
C ASP A 115 -14.73 3.68 -14.21
N PRO A 116 -15.40 4.10 -13.12
CA PRO A 116 -15.00 3.71 -11.77
C PRO A 116 -15.20 2.21 -11.48
N ASN A 117 -15.91 1.47 -12.33
CA ASN A 117 -16.09 0.03 -12.20
C ASN A 117 -15.07 -0.78 -13.03
N HIS A 118 -14.19 -0.10 -13.77
CA HIS A 118 -13.15 -0.76 -14.55
C HIS A 118 -12.06 -1.32 -13.62
N ASP A 119 -11.87 -2.64 -13.66
CA ASP A 119 -10.85 -3.33 -12.89
C ASP A 119 -9.50 -3.28 -13.61
N ILE A 120 -8.49 -2.73 -12.93
CA ILE A 120 -7.08 -2.77 -13.34
C ILE A 120 -6.37 -3.82 -12.50
N THR A 121 -5.75 -4.80 -13.15
CA THR A 121 -4.93 -5.81 -12.46
C THR A 121 -3.45 -5.45 -12.56
N LEU A 122 -2.81 -5.22 -11.41
CA LEU A 122 -1.36 -5.03 -11.37
C LEU A 122 -0.64 -6.36 -11.56
N GLN A 123 0.25 -6.41 -12.56
CA GLN A 123 1.04 -7.60 -12.90
C GLN A 123 2.32 -7.72 -12.06
N ASN A 124 2.85 -6.59 -11.58
CA ASN A 124 4.11 -6.51 -10.86
C ASN A 124 3.93 -5.80 -9.52
N ASP A 125 4.68 -6.26 -8.51
CA ASP A 125 4.82 -5.55 -7.25
C ASP A 125 5.85 -4.42 -7.40
N PHE A 126 5.42 -3.18 -7.17
CA PHE A 126 6.30 -2.01 -7.19
C PHE A 126 7.06 -1.81 -5.88
N VAL A 127 6.56 -2.40 -4.79
CA VAL A 127 7.20 -2.42 -3.48
C VAL A 127 7.40 -3.86 -3.07
N VAL A 128 8.66 -4.27 -2.91
CA VAL A 128 9.05 -5.62 -2.51
C VAL A 128 9.58 -5.58 -1.09
N SER A 129 8.95 -6.32 -0.18
CA SER A 129 9.44 -6.42 1.20
C SER A 129 10.76 -7.22 1.24
N ARG A 130 11.81 -6.62 1.82
CA ARG A 130 13.11 -7.26 2.06
C ARG A 130 13.31 -7.72 3.51
N GLY A 131 12.23 -7.80 4.27
CA GLY A 131 12.25 -8.10 5.71
C GLY A 131 12.20 -6.86 6.59
N GLY A 132 12.43 -7.06 7.88
CA GLY A 132 12.32 -6.04 8.93
C GLY A 132 12.20 -6.71 10.30
N GLU A 133 12.04 -5.90 11.36
CA GLU A 133 11.92 -6.39 12.73
C GLU A 133 11.06 -5.43 13.58
N TYR A 134 10.54 -5.93 14.70
CA TYR A 134 9.85 -5.16 15.73
C TYR A 134 10.77 -4.84 16.91
N PHE A 135 10.73 -3.57 17.34
CA PHE A 135 11.53 -3.06 18.45
C PHE A 135 10.64 -2.35 19.49
N PHE A 136 11.20 -2.11 20.67
CA PHE A 136 10.63 -1.27 21.73
C PHE A 136 11.57 -0.11 22.04
#